data_AF-A0A2V5R5C9-F1
#
_entry.id   AF-A0A2V5R5C9-F1
#
_cell.length_a   1.000
_cell.length_b   1.000
_cell.length_c   1.000
_cell.angle_alpha   90.00
_cell.angle_beta   90.00
_cell.angle_gamma   90.00
#
_symmetry.space_group_name_H-M   'P 1'
#
loop_
_entity.id
_entity.type
_entity.pdbx_description
1 polymer ?
#
loop_
_entity_poly.entity_id
_entity_poly.type
_entity_poly.pdbx_seq_one_letter_code
_entity_poly.pdbx_strand_id
1 'polypeptide(L)' 'MLTIPTGTVTFLFTDIEGSTLLLNGVGDRYSEILSEHQKRRLRKAQWLRHGYERDSFFVTFARAPDAIAAVVSAQKN' A
#
# COMPACT_ATOMS: atom_id res chain seq x y z
N MET A 1 8.43 21.12 -1.83
CA MET A 1 7.42 20.95 -2.89
C MET A 1 7.30 19.47 -3.22
N LEU A 2 6.09 18.92 -3.24
CA LEU A 2 5.84 17.55 -3.67
C LEU A 2 5.89 17.51 -5.20
N THR A 3 6.97 17.01 -5.80
CA THR A 3 7.13 16.87 -7.26
C THR A 3 6.24 15.76 -7.81
N ILE A 4 5.24 16.09 -8.63
CA ILE A 4 4.39 15.08 -9.27
C ILE A 4 5.20 14.50 -10.44
N PRO A 5 5.38 13.18 -10.54
CA PRO A 5 6.12 12.60 -11.65
C PRO A 5 5.41 12.92 -12.97
N THR A 6 6.17 13.42 -13.95
CA THR A 6 5.72 13.71 -15.32
C THR A 6 6.38 12.73 -16.29
N GLY A 7 5.73 12.48 -17.44
CA GLY A 7 6.18 11.46 -18.41
C GLY A 7 5.56 10.09 -18.12
N THR A 8 6.35 9.01 -18.26
CA THR A 8 5.87 7.66 -17.93
C THR A 8 5.81 7.49 -16.42
N VAL A 9 4.60 7.25 -15.88
CA VAL A 9 4.37 7.03 -14.45
C VAL A 9 3.99 5.56 -14.25
N THR A 10 4.65 4.90 -13.31
CA THR A 10 4.27 3.55 -12.89
C THR A 10 3.30 3.64 -11.72
N PHE A 11 2.15 2.98 -11.86
CA PHE A 11 1.14 2.87 -10.82
C PHE A 11 1.23 1.50 -10.17
N LEU A 12 1.23 1.48 -8.83
CA LEU A 12 1.11 0.28 -8.04
C LEU A 12 -0.18 0.34 -7.22
N PHE A 13 -0.96 -0.72 -7.33
CA PHE A 13 -2.13 -0.97 -6.50
C PHE A 13 -1.89 -2.20 -5.66
N THR A 14 -2.27 -2.13 -4.39
CA THR A 14 -2.30 -3.30 -3.51
C THR A 14 -3.64 -3.36 -2.82
N ASP A 15 -4.12 -4.57 -2.55
CA ASP A 15 -5.28 -4.81 -1.70
C ASP A 15 -4.97 -5.97 -0.76
N ILE A 16 -5.70 -6.05 0.34
CA ILE A 16 -5.67 -7.20 1.25
C ILE A 16 -6.64 -8.25 0.68
N GLU A 17 -6.09 -9.35 0.18
CA GLU A 17 -6.90 -10.47 -0.28
C GLU A 17 -7.82 -10.98 0.86
N GLY A 18 -9.10 -11.20 0.55
CA GLY A 18 -10.07 -11.71 1.51
C GLY A 18 -10.46 -10.71 2.61
N SER A 19 -10.17 -9.42 2.44
CA SER A 19 -10.48 -8.37 3.42
C SER A 19 -11.94 -8.34 3.89
N THR A 20 -12.89 -8.66 3.00
CA THR A 20 -14.31 -8.73 3.34
C THR A 20 -14.62 -9.92 4.27
N LEU A 21 -13.98 -11.07 4.04
CA LEU A 21 -14.09 -12.21 4.94
C LEU A 21 -13.45 -11.90 6.29
N LEU A 22 -12.30 -11.24 6.27
CA LEU A 22 -11.61 -10.81 7.49
C LEU A 22 -12.48 -9.83 8.28
N LEU A 23 -13.06 -8.81 7.64
CA LEU A 23 -14.00 -7.86 8.23
C LEU A 23 -15.19 -8.58 8.88
N ASN A 24 -15.81 -9.51 8.17
CA ASN A 24 -16.94 -10.28 8.71
C ASN A 24 -16.54 -11.16 9.91
N GLY A 25 -15.32 -11.68 9.92
CA GLY A 25 -14.83 -12.54 11.00
C GLY A 25 -14.40 -11.80 12.27
N VAL A 26 -13.87 -10.57 12.15
CA VAL A 26 -13.33 -9.81 13.29
C VAL A 26 -14.16 -8.59 13.69
N GLY A 27 -15.16 -8.21 12.86
CA GLY A 27 -16.09 -7.12 13.13
C GLY A 27 -15.38 -5.79 13.42
N ASP A 28 -15.77 -5.13 14.51
CA ASP A 28 -15.28 -3.81 14.90
C ASP A 28 -13.75 -3.72 15.05
N ARG A 29 -13.09 -4.85 15.35
CA ARG A 29 -11.63 -4.95 15.46
C ARG A 29 -10.91 -4.79 14.13
N TYR A 30 -11.62 -4.88 13.01
CA TYR A 30 -11.03 -4.79 11.67
C TYR A 30 -10.30 -3.46 11.48
N SER A 31 -10.87 -2.37 12.00
CA SER A 31 -10.30 -1.03 11.91
C SER A 31 -8.91 -0.93 12.57
N GLU A 32 -8.75 -1.52 13.75
CA GLU A 32 -7.49 -1.58 14.49
C GLU A 32 -6.45 -2.44 13.75
N ILE A 33 -6.86 -3.64 13.30
CA ILE A 33 -6.01 -4.56 12.55
C ILE A 33 -5.51 -3.91 11.27
N LEU A 34 -6.40 -3.24 10.54
CA LEU A 34 -6.09 -2.52 9.32
C LEU A 34 -5.12 -1.35 9.58
N SER A 35 -5.34 -0.56 10.65
CA SER A 35 -4.43 0.53 11.00
C SER A 35 -3.02 0.02 11.31
N GLU A 36 -2.90 -1.08 12.07
CA GLU A 36 -1.60 -1.68 12.38
C GLU A 36 -0.93 -2.27 11.14
N HIS A 37 -1.70 -2.92 10.25
CA HIS A 37 -1.22 -3.37 8.95
C HIS A 37 -0.65 -2.19 8.16
N GLN A 38 -1.41 -1.10 8.01
CA GLN A 38 -1.00 0.05 7.22
C GLN A 38 0.28 0.70 7.78
N LYS A 39 0.33 0.92 9.10
CA LYS A 39 1.51 1.46 9.78
C LYS A 39 2.77 0.62 9.54
N ARG A 40 2.65 -0.72 9.57
CA ARG A 40 3.78 -1.64 9.32
C ARG A 40 4.27 -1.55 7.87
N ARG A 41 3.34 -1.51 6.91
CA ARG A 41 3.67 -1.43 5.48
C ARG A 41 4.34 -0.10 5.11
N LEU A 42 3.85 1.01 5.65
CA LEU A 42 4.40 2.34 5.39
C LEU A 42 5.80 2.54 5.95
N ARG A 43 6.09 2.00 7.14
CA ARG A 43 7.42 2.13 7.74
C ARG A 43 8.51 1.38 6.98
N LYS A 44 8.16 0.26 6.34
CA LYS A 44 9.15 -0.63 5.73
C LYS A 44 9.31 -0.46 4.23
N ALA A 45 8.27 -0.03 3.51
CA ALA A 45 8.36 0.22 2.08
C ALA A 45 8.57 1.72 1.81
N GLN A 46 9.56 2.03 0.96
CA GLN A 46 9.88 3.39 0.55
C GLN A 46 8.91 3.83 -0.56
N TRP A 47 7.69 4.17 -0.16
CA TRP A 47 6.65 4.66 -1.07
C TRP A 47 6.89 6.14 -1.42
N LEU A 48 7.01 6.46 -2.72
CA LEU A 48 7.24 7.83 -3.18
C LEU A 48 6.03 8.75 -2.96
N ARG A 49 4.82 8.24 -3.22
CA ARG A 49 3.53 8.92 -3.01
C ARG A 49 2.45 7.89 -2.84
N HIS A 50 1.59 8.03 -1.84
CA HIS A 50 0.54 7.05 -1.57
C HIS A 50 -0.83 7.71 -1.31
N GLY A 51 -1.89 7.01 -1.72
CA GLY A 51 -3.27 7.21 -1.27
C GLY A 51 -3.81 5.92 -0.66
N TYR A 52 -4.86 6.03 0.14
CA TYR A 52 -5.51 4.90 0.81
C TYR A 52 -6.99 4.87 0.46
N GLU A 53 -7.49 3.69 0.12
CA GLU A 53 -8.92 3.41 0.13
C GLU A 53 -9.15 2.14 0.97
N ARG A 54 -9.54 2.33 2.24
CA ARG A 54 -9.75 1.26 3.23
C ARG A 54 -8.53 0.33 3.35
N ASP A 55 -8.59 -0.86 2.77
CA ASP A 55 -7.60 -1.94 2.73
C ASP A 55 -6.57 -1.81 1.61
N SER A 56 -6.78 -0.88 0.69
CA SER A 56 -5.94 -0.72 -0.48
C SER A 56 -4.93 0.42 -0.35
N PHE A 57 -3.81 0.25 -1.05
CA PHE A 57 -2.84 1.31 -1.29
C PHE A 57 -2.76 1.62 -2.77
N PHE A 58 -2.63 2.90 -3.07
CA PHE A 58 -2.34 3.40 -4.40
C PHE A 58 -1.06 4.21 -4.39
N VAL A 59 -0.04 3.78 -5.13
CA VAL A 59 1.29 4.42 -5.11
C VAL A 59 1.77 4.74 -6.53
N THR A 60 2.39 5.91 -6.69
CA THR A 60 3.02 6.31 -7.96
C THR A 60 4.54 6.34 -7.88
N PHE A 61 5.19 5.87 -8.94
CA PHE A 61 6.64 5.85 -9.11
C PHE A 61 7.04 6.45 -10.46
N ALA A 62 8.18 7.13 -10.50
CA ALA A 62 8.76 7.62 -11.74
C ALA A 62 9.37 6.49 -12.59
N ARG A 63 9.73 5.35 -11.99
CA ARG A 63 10.36 4.21 -12.67
C ARG A 63 9.75 2.88 -12.20
N ALA A 64 9.54 1.96 -13.12
CA ALA A 64 8.97 0.64 -12.82
C ALA A 64 9.83 -0.23 -11.86
N PRO A 65 11.18 -0.25 -11.95
CA PRO A 65 12.01 -1.00 -11.02
C PRO A 65 11.83 -0.58 -9.55
N ASP A 66 11.56 0.71 -9.30
CA ASP A 66 11.35 1.23 -7.95
C ASP A 66 10.04 0.68 -7.36
N ALA A 67 8.99 0.59 -8.20
CA ALA A 67 7.72 -0.03 -7.82
C ALA A 67 7.90 -1.52 -7.47
N ILE A 68 8.67 -2.25 -8.28
CA ILE A 68 8.96 -3.68 -8.05
C ILE A 68 9.73 -3.86 -6.74
N ALA A 69 10.80 -3.08 -6.51
CA ALA A 69 11.57 -3.16 -5.28
C ALA A 69 10.72 -2.87 -4.04
N ALA A 70 9.82 -1.89 -4.12
CA ALA A 70 8.91 -1.56 -3.03
C ALA A 70 7.91 -2.70 -2.74
N VAL A 71 7.34 -3.34 -3.77
CA VAL A 71 6.45 -4.51 -3.60
C VAL A 71 7.20 -5.68 -2.97
N VAL A 72 8.40 -5.99 -3.46
CA VAL A 72 9.21 -7.10 -2.93
C VAL A 72 9.58 -6.85 -1.47
N SER A 73 9.97 -5.62 -1.13
CA SER A 73 10.23 -5.22 0.25
C SER A 73 8.98 -5.37 1.12
N ALA A 74 7.83 -4.92 0.62
CA ALA A 74 6.56 -5.09 1.34
C ALA A 74 6.28 -6.58 1.60
N GLN A 75 6.30 -7.44 0.59
CA GLN A 75 5.91 -8.86 0.71
C GLN A 75 6.82 -9.71 1.63
N LYS A 76 8.09 -9.36 1.77
CA LYS A 76 9.07 -10.11 2.59
C LYS A 76 8.96 -9.81 4.10
N ASN A 77 7.87 -9.21 4.54
CA ASN A 77 7.59 -8.79 5.91
C ASN A 77 6.28 -9.36 6.43
#